data_AF-A0A535ZF22-F1
#
_entry.id   AF-A0A535ZF22-F1
#
_cell.length_a   1.000
_cell.length_b   1.000
_cell.length_c   1.000
_cell.angle_alpha   90.00
_cell.angle_beta   90.00
_cell.angle_gamma   90.00
#
_symmetry.space_group_name_H-M   'P 1'
#
loop_
_entity.id
_entity.type
_entity.pdbx_description
1 polymer ?
#
loop_
_entity_poly.entity_id
_entity_poly.type
_entity_poly.pdbx_seq_one_letter_code
_entity_poly.pdbx_strand_id
1 'polypeptide(L)'
;LVVVAKAPIAKFQEHARRRGWRHARLLSSASNDFNRDYGAEGPDGQQFPLAHVFQRRGKKIRHSWSSELWFAGGDPGQDMRHVDFMWPVWSILDCTPEGRGKTWGPQLEY
;
A
#
# COMPACT_ATOMS: atom_id res chain seq x y z
N LEU A 1 -11.28 -3.69 -3.23
CA LEU A 1 -9.92 -3.12 -3.19
C LEU A 1 -9.45 -2.83 -4.62
N VAL A 2 -8.83 -1.67 -4.83
CA VAL A 2 -8.15 -1.33 -6.09
C VAL A 2 -6.66 -1.18 -5.77
N VAL A 3 -5.80 -1.70 -6.63
CA VAL A 3 -4.35 -1.51 -6.53
C VAL A 3 -3.90 -0.68 -7.72
N VAL A 4 -3.19 0.41 -7.43
CA VAL A 4 -2.65 1.32 -8.45
C VAL A 4 -1.14 1.21 -8.43
N ALA A 5 -0.51 1.12 -9.60
CA ALA A 5 0.94 1.08 -9.72
C ALA A 5 1.43 1.96 -10.88
N LYS A 6 2.57 2.63 -10.67
CA LYS A 6 3.33 3.36 -11.69
C LYS A 6 4.09 2.38 -12.60
N ALA A 7 3.35 1.51 -13.27
CA ALA A 7 3.90 0.45 -14.11
C ALA A 7 2.97 0.21 -15.32
N PRO A 8 3.51 -0.11 -16.51
CA PRO A 8 2.70 -0.50 -17.65
C PRO A 8 1.74 -1.64 -17.28
N ILE A 9 0.47 -1.54 -17.71
CA ILE A 9 -0.59 -2.47 -17.27
C ILE A 9 -0.24 -3.94 -17.54
N ALA A 10 0.43 -4.25 -18.66
CA ALA A 10 0.85 -5.62 -18.99
C ALA A 10 1.84 -6.20 -17.96
N LYS A 11 2.85 -5.42 -17.54
CA LYS A 11 3.81 -5.83 -16.49
C LYS A 11 3.10 -6.02 -15.15
N PHE A 12 2.15 -5.15 -14.83
CA PHE A 12 1.40 -5.23 -13.58
C PHE A 12 0.47 -6.45 -13.53
N GLN A 13 -0.21 -6.75 -14.64
CA GLN A 13 -1.05 -7.95 -14.77
C GLN A 13 -0.24 -9.25 -14.65
N GLU A 14 0.95 -9.31 -15.25
CA GLU A 14 1.86 -10.46 -15.10
C GLU A 14 2.25 -10.66 -13.63
N HIS A 15 2.67 -9.58 -12.96
CA HIS A 15 3.03 -9.62 -11.54
C HIS A 15 1.87 -10.15 -10.68
N ALA A 16 0.67 -9.61 -10.87
CA ALA A 16 -0.53 -10.03 -10.15
C ALA A 16 -0.88 -11.51 -10.40
N ARG A 17 -0.73 -12.00 -11.63
CA ARG A 17 -0.99 -13.40 -11.99
C ARG A 17 -0.03 -14.34 -11.27
N ARG A 18 1.27 -14.06 -11.29
CA ARG A 18 2.31 -14.86 -10.61
C ARG A 18 2.07 -14.94 -9.10
N ARG A 19 1.52 -13.87 -8.50
CA ARG A 19 1.18 -13.79 -7.08
C ARG A 19 -0.24 -14.29 -6.74
N GLY A 20 -0.97 -14.80 -7.73
CA GLY A 20 -2.33 -15.34 -7.53
C GLY A 20 -3.37 -14.28 -7.14
N TRP A 21 -3.17 -13.01 -7.46
CA TRP A 21 -4.13 -11.93 -7.15
C TRP A 21 -5.36 -12.05 -8.05
N ARG A 22 -6.43 -12.68 -7.53
CA ARG A 22 -7.67 -12.95 -8.28
C ARG A 22 -8.80 -11.94 -8.04
N HIS A 23 -8.72 -11.18 -6.95
CA HIS A 23 -9.83 -10.36 -6.46
C HIS A 23 -9.51 -8.87 -6.35
N ALA A 24 -8.35 -8.44 -6.87
CA ALA A 24 -7.94 -7.04 -6.92
C ALA A 24 -8.21 -6.44 -8.30
N ARG A 25 -8.83 -5.25 -8.34
CA ARG A 25 -8.87 -4.45 -9.57
C ARG A 25 -7.55 -3.72 -9.73
N LEU A 26 -6.86 -3.94 -10.85
CA LEU A 26 -5.58 -3.30 -11.14
C LEU A 26 -5.79 -2.07 -12.00
N LEU A 27 -5.19 -0.94 -11.62
CA LEU A 27 -5.12 0.27 -12.44
C LEU A 27 -3.65 0.67 -12.62
N SER A 28 -3.32 1.15 -13.82
CA SER A 28 -1.99 1.68 -14.12
C SER A 28 -2.02 3.19 -14.05
N SER A 29 -1.05 3.78 -13.35
CA SER A 29 -0.75 5.21 -13.36
C SER A 29 0.48 5.54 -14.21
N ALA A 30 0.98 4.60 -15.04
CA ALA A 30 2.23 4.77 -15.79
C ALA A 30 2.27 6.00 -16.70
N SER A 31 1.11 6.46 -17.17
CA SER A 31 0.97 7.60 -18.09
C SER A 31 0.26 8.80 -17.44
N ASN A 32 0.23 8.87 -16.11
CA ASN A 32 -0.33 10.01 -15.40
C ASN A 32 0.38 10.28 -14.07
N ASP A 33 -0.10 11.30 -13.38
CA ASP A 33 0.52 11.85 -12.19
C ASP A 33 -0.14 11.40 -10.89
N PHE A 34 -1.03 10.40 -10.94
CA PHE A 34 -1.82 9.96 -9.78
C PHE A 34 -0.95 9.69 -8.55
N ASN A 35 0.14 8.92 -8.70
CA ASN A 35 1.01 8.59 -7.56
C ASN A 35 1.63 9.86 -6.95
N ARG A 36 2.09 10.81 -7.78
CA ARG A 36 2.67 12.07 -7.34
C ARG A 36 1.62 12.95 -6.64
N ASP A 37 0.45 13.11 -7.26
CA ASP A 37 -0.63 13.97 -6.75
C ASP A 37 -1.19 13.49 -5.40
N TYR A 38 -1.04 12.20 -5.08
CA TYR A 38 -1.45 11.60 -3.81
C TYR A 38 -0.28 11.26 -2.88
N GLY A 39 0.93 11.78 -3.13
CA GLY A 39 2.09 11.64 -2.24
C GLY A 39 2.74 10.25 -2.25
N ALA A 40 2.35 9.38 -3.17
CA ALA A 40 2.90 8.03 -3.34
C ALA A 40 4.12 7.99 -4.29
N GLU A 41 4.67 9.14 -4.68
CA GLU A 41 5.87 9.27 -5.53
C GLU A 41 6.76 10.41 -5.03
N GLY A 42 8.04 10.10 -4.79
CA GLY A 42 9.08 11.05 -4.39
C GLY A 42 9.65 11.86 -5.56
N PRO A 43 10.47 12.91 -5.29
CA PRO A 43 11.03 13.78 -6.33
C PRO A 43 11.94 13.07 -7.35
N ASP A 44 12.53 11.96 -6.94
CA ASP A 44 13.40 11.09 -7.75
C ASP A 44 12.63 9.95 -8.46
N GLY A 45 11.29 9.94 -8.33
CA GLY A 45 10.43 8.89 -8.86
C GLY A 45 10.30 7.66 -7.95
N GLN A 46 10.89 7.67 -6.75
CA GLN A 46 10.70 6.61 -5.77
C GLN A 46 9.21 6.41 -5.47
N GLN A 47 8.74 5.17 -5.44
CA GLN A 47 7.32 4.86 -5.23
C GLN A 47 7.08 4.44 -3.77
N PHE A 48 6.02 4.98 -3.15
CA PHE A 48 5.64 4.70 -1.77
C PHE A 48 4.33 3.91 -1.69
N PRO A 49 4.22 2.92 -0.79
CA PRO A 49 3.02 2.09 -0.67
C PRO A 49 1.95 2.78 0.19
N LEU A 50 1.25 3.78 -0.36
CA LEU A 50 0.15 4.46 0.33
C LEU A 50 -1.21 3.82 0.08
N ALA A 51 -2.10 3.97 1.06
CA ALA A 51 -3.51 3.64 0.99
C ALA A 51 -4.33 4.92 1.04
N HIS A 52 -5.36 5.00 0.20
CA HIS A 52 -6.26 6.15 0.10
C HIS A 52 -7.71 5.68 0.12
N VAL A 53 -8.58 6.47 0.73
CA VAL A 53 -10.03 6.26 0.69
C VAL A 53 -10.67 7.40 -0.08
N PHE A 54 -11.42 7.02 -1.11
CA PHE A 54 -12.23 7.93 -1.91
C PHE A 54 -13.71 7.61 -1.72
N GLN A 55 -14.51 8.63 -1.48
CA GLN A 55 -15.95 8.53 -1.36
C GLN A 55 -16.63 9.17 -2.57
N ARG A 56 -17.54 8.45 -3.20
CA ARG A 56 -18.37 8.97 -4.30
C ARG A 56 -19.77 9.30 -3.78
N ARG A 57 -20.23 10.54 -3.99
CA ARG A 57 -21.61 10.98 -3.75
C ARG A 57 -22.19 11.54 -5.05
N GLY A 58 -23.02 10.73 -5.72
CA GLY A 58 -23.53 11.04 -7.06
C GLY A 58 -22.39 11.14 -8.09
N LYS A 59 -22.24 12.32 -8.70
CA LYS A 59 -21.17 12.62 -9.67
C LYS A 59 -19.87 13.13 -9.05
N LYS A 60 -19.85 13.43 -7.74
CA LYS A 60 -18.67 13.97 -7.04
C LYS A 60 -17.88 12.85 -6.38
N ILE A 61 -16.55 12.88 -6.52
CA ILE A 61 -15.60 12.04 -5.79
C ILE A 61 -14.84 12.95 -4.82
N ARG A 62 -14.67 12.52 -3.58
CA ARG A 62 -13.88 13.20 -2.55
C ARG A 62 -12.85 12.25 -1.98
N HIS A 63 -11.62 12.72 -1.85
CA HIS A 63 -10.60 12.06 -1.05
C HIS A 63 -10.92 12.32 0.43
N SER A 64 -11.04 11.27 1.24
CA SER A 64 -11.44 11.39 2.65
C SER A 64 -10.37 10.97 3.64
N TRP A 65 -9.36 10.21 3.22
CA TRP A 65 -8.31 9.70 4.11
C TRP A 65 -7.13 9.14 3.31
N SER A 66 -5.91 9.35 3.82
CA SER A 66 -4.65 8.75 3.38
C SER A 66 -3.94 8.08 4.55
N SER A 67 -3.13 7.04 4.28
CA SER A 67 -2.21 6.44 5.26
C SER A 67 -0.97 7.33 5.54
N GLU A 68 -1.20 8.59 5.92
CA GLU A 68 -0.17 9.62 6.09
C GLU A 68 0.84 9.32 7.20
N LEU A 69 0.52 8.37 8.10
CA LEU A 69 1.46 7.84 9.08
C LEU A 69 2.74 7.30 8.42
N TRP A 70 2.71 6.98 7.12
CA TRP A 70 3.91 6.69 6.33
C TRP A 70 5.00 7.77 6.50
N PHE A 71 4.61 9.04 6.49
CA PHE A 71 5.55 10.17 6.53
C PHE A 71 6.04 10.50 7.93
N ALA A 72 5.38 10.00 8.97
CA ALA A 72 5.83 10.16 10.35
C ALA A 72 6.94 9.17 10.72
N GLY A 73 7.13 8.11 9.92
CA GLY A 73 8.05 7.01 10.23
C GLY A 73 7.48 6.07 11.30
N GLY A 74 8.33 5.15 11.76
CA GLY A 74 8.04 4.27 12.91
C GLY A 74 8.62 4.84 14.20
N ASP A 75 8.00 4.51 15.33
CA ASP A 75 8.57 4.81 16.65
C ASP A 75 9.91 4.07 16.85
N PRO A 76 10.80 4.55 17.74
CA PRO A 76 12.07 3.88 18.01
C PRO A 76 11.91 2.40 18.33
N GLY A 77 12.52 1.54 17.51
CA GLY A 77 12.47 0.08 17.65
C GLY A 77 11.17 -0.57 17.13
N GLN A 78 10.36 0.14 16.35
CA GLN A 78 9.12 -0.35 15.74
C GLN A 78 9.14 -0.24 14.21
N ASP A 79 8.48 -1.17 13.54
CA ASP A 79 8.20 -1.07 12.11
C ASP A 79 7.14 -0.01 11.81
N MET A 80 7.06 0.44 10.55
CA MET A 80 6.01 1.33 10.08
C MET A 80 4.63 0.67 10.18
N ARG A 81 3.62 1.43 10.64
CA ARG A 81 2.28 0.90 10.95
C ARG A 81 1.14 1.48 10.12
N HIS A 82 1.45 2.24 9.07
CA HIS A 82 0.48 3.06 8.33
C HIS A 82 -0.61 2.26 7.62
N VAL A 83 -0.40 0.95 7.39
CA VAL A 83 -1.36 0.02 6.78
C VAL A 83 -1.62 -1.24 7.62
N ASP A 84 -1.34 -1.23 8.93
CA ASP A 84 -1.54 -2.40 9.81
C ASP A 84 -2.98 -2.94 9.73
N PHE A 85 -3.98 -2.07 9.54
CA PHE A 85 -5.37 -2.46 9.36
C PHE A 85 -5.63 -3.33 8.12
N MET A 86 -4.73 -3.31 7.13
CA MET A 86 -4.81 -4.18 5.95
C MET A 86 -4.13 -5.53 6.16
N TRP A 87 -3.23 -5.64 7.15
CA TRP A 87 -2.39 -6.80 7.41
C TRP A 87 -2.69 -7.37 8.81
N PRO A 88 -3.83 -8.09 8.96
CA PRO A 88 -4.30 -8.52 10.27
C PRO A 88 -3.35 -9.49 10.97
N VAL A 89 -2.43 -10.13 10.23
CA VAL A 89 -1.43 -11.04 10.80
C VAL A 89 -0.62 -10.35 11.90
N TRP A 90 -0.21 -9.10 11.70
CA TRP A 90 0.57 -8.37 12.69
C TRP A 90 -0.26 -8.01 13.92
N SER A 91 -1.52 -7.61 13.72
CA SER A 91 -2.44 -7.38 14.84
C SER A 91 -2.70 -8.65 15.64
N ILE A 92 -2.74 -9.82 14.99
CA ILE A 92 -2.88 -11.12 15.67
C ILE A 92 -1.62 -11.47 16.45
N LEU A 93 -0.44 -11.33 15.83
CA LEU A 93 0.84 -11.65 16.48
C LEU A 93 1.15 -10.71 17.65
N ASP A 94 0.75 -9.44 17.57
CA ASP A 94 0.88 -8.48 18.67
C ASP A 94 0.09 -8.88 19.92
N CYS A 95 -0.94 -9.71 19.77
CA CYS A 95 -1.72 -10.22 20.90
C CYS A 95 -1.06 -11.42 21.59
N THR A 96 0.00 -12.01 21.04
CA THR A 96 0.73 -13.10 21.71
C THR A 96 1.77 -12.54 22.70
N PRO A 97 2.12 -13.27 23.78
CA PRO A 97 3.14 -12.83 24.72
C PRO A 97 4.51 -12.51 24.08
N GLU A 98 4.85 -13.19 22.99
CA GLU A 98 6.09 -13.01 22.23
C GLU A 98 6.03 -11.83 21.25
N GLY A 99 4.83 -11.32 20.96
CA GLY A 99 4.57 -10.29 19.96
C GLY A 99 4.90 -10.71 18.52
N ARG A 100 4.97 -9.73 17.60
CA ARG A 100 5.31 -9.96 16.17
C ARG A 100 6.79 -10.31 15.89
N GLY A 101 7.64 -10.39 16.91
CA GLY A 101 9.09 -10.63 16.76
C GLY A 101 9.87 -9.38 16.33
N LYS A 102 11.20 -9.38 16.54
CA LYS A 102 12.09 -8.24 16.24
C LYS A 102 12.81 -8.32 14.89
N THR A 103 12.90 -9.51 14.32
CA THR A 103 13.74 -9.81 13.15
C THR A 103 12.98 -10.48 12.01
N TRP A 104 11.70 -10.77 12.22
CA TRP A 104 10.85 -11.45 11.25
C TRP A 104 9.99 -10.43 10.51
N GLY A 105 9.94 -10.54 9.18
CA GLY A 105 9.08 -9.75 8.32
C GLY A 105 8.75 -10.51 7.04
N PRO A 106 7.68 -10.14 6.31
CA PRO A 106 7.33 -10.78 5.05
C PRO A 106 8.46 -10.61 4.05
N GLN A 107 9.05 -11.73 3.62
CA GLN A 107 10.09 -11.75 2.61
C GLN A 107 9.46 -12.00 1.23
N LEU A 108 9.91 -11.24 0.24
CA LEU A 108 9.53 -11.42 -1.14
C LEU A 108 10.70 -12.08 -1.87
N GLU A 109 10.50 -13.27 -2.40
CA GLU A 109 11.34 -13.82 -3.46
C GLU A 109 10.88 -13.16 -4.78
N TYR A 110 11.81 -12.52 -5.50
CA TYR A 110 11.50 -11.78 -6.73
C TYR A 110 11.80 -12.62 -7.96
#